data_AF-A0A6U2NIM3-F1
#
_entry.id   AF-A0A6U2NIM3-F1
#
_cell.length_a   1.000
_cell.length_b   1.000
_cell.length_c   1.000
_cell.angle_alpha   90.00
_cell.angle_beta   90.00
_cell.angle_gamma   90.00
#
_symmetry.space_group_name_H-M   'P 1'
#
loop_
_entity.id
_entity.type
_entity.pdbx_description
1 polymer ?
#
loop_
_entity_poly.entity_id
_entity_poly.type
_entity_poly.pdbx_seq_one_letter_code
_entity_poly.pdbx_strand_id
1 'polypeptide(L)'
;MKCRRKMHGAIACGACLLLQGVMVCSFTTTATIAMPNPLQQTMKRSTSHIVTQLNISSGAAGDGEMNQKKPYLTTAEQEQRAEERRRLERRSDVVIGKTSALEGSKDFEIDISSTEKMYVENSDDVEREVFQQSDRGLKALRMGDLEEAKVAFDRVFAMKPSAYLWQAGLVLFYLGDVFKAAECFAKNALLYEKKFGEPASEERIWRDASELHLRTSLTKKKWKSQKDKKKKKKDEVSAEVGDDEALSSLPDAISPEIPPGKNLPKETRKVVRIARELFAASVGHDHSRVILSRAKLRCIIAKPGLDRLRWKPRAWFFLGLHYDSIGKTVKAIECMKEAVLLSGGGGNADNEDIVNRLPLLHMSERNWFNDDEVVPYEMPALDLNGSTNFVTASIKDDVSDLSVVELRAECKKRGMPSNNEVKAALQEKLLNYLVTEAATDPEFTL
;
A
#
# COMPACT_ATOMS: atom_id res chain seq x y z
N MET A 1 -48.92 -4.15 -21.43
CA MET A 1 -49.31 -3.16 -20.39
C MET A 1 -49.88 -3.87 -19.17
N LYS A 2 -49.63 -3.35 -17.95
CA LYS A 2 -49.96 -3.85 -16.58
C LYS A 2 -48.89 -4.80 -16.00
N CYS A 3 -48.04 -4.44 -15.03
CA CYS A 3 -48.17 -3.82 -13.69
C CYS A 3 -48.35 -4.85 -12.54
N ARG A 4 -47.55 -4.66 -11.47
CA ARG A 4 -47.59 -5.17 -10.09
C ARG A 4 -46.73 -6.40 -9.73
N ARG A 5 -45.75 -6.18 -8.83
CA ARG A 5 -45.53 -7.06 -7.68
C ARG A 5 -45.50 -6.24 -6.38
N LYS A 6 -46.21 -6.80 -5.40
CA LYS A 6 -46.62 -6.26 -4.11
C LYS A 6 -45.50 -6.37 -3.06
N MET A 7 -45.42 -5.36 -2.20
CA MET A 7 -44.86 -5.47 -0.85
C MET A 7 -45.86 -6.17 0.08
N HIS A 8 -45.35 -7.00 0.98
CA HIS A 8 -46.01 -7.36 2.24
C HIS A 8 -45.02 -7.11 3.38
N GLY A 9 -45.43 -6.27 4.32
CA GLY A 9 -44.84 -6.18 5.65
C GLY A 9 -45.66 -6.99 6.65
N ALA A 10 -45.06 -7.29 7.81
CA ALA A 10 -45.78 -7.53 9.04
C ALA A 10 -44.91 -7.15 10.24
N ILE A 11 -45.56 -6.46 11.16
CA ILE A 11 -45.10 -5.86 12.42
C ILE A 11 -45.34 -6.89 13.54
N ALA A 12 -44.44 -6.97 14.53
CA ALA A 12 -44.83 -7.33 15.89
C ALA A 12 -43.92 -6.65 16.92
N CYS A 13 -44.57 -5.98 17.87
CA CYS A 13 -44.04 -5.17 18.95
C CYS A 13 -44.02 -6.01 20.23
N GLY A 14 -43.03 -5.81 21.11
CA GLY A 14 -42.98 -6.41 22.44
C GLY A 14 -41.94 -5.72 23.32
N ALA A 15 -42.42 -4.92 24.26
CA ALA A 15 -41.66 -4.13 25.22
C ALA A 15 -41.62 -4.78 26.62
N CYS A 16 -40.50 -4.62 27.34
CA CYS A 16 -40.37 -4.39 28.81
C CYS A 16 -38.89 -4.63 29.21
N LEU A 17 -38.12 -3.60 29.58
CA LEU A 17 -37.90 -3.07 30.95
C LEU A 17 -37.03 -3.99 31.85
N LEU A 18 -35.80 -3.58 32.17
CA LEU A 18 -35.37 -3.09 33.50
C LEU A 18 -33.83 -2.90 33.61
N LEU A 19 -33.47 -1.66 34.00
CA LEU A 19 -32.51 -1.24 35.04
C LEU A 19 -30.97 -1.45 34.91
N GLN A 20 -30.32 -0.28 35.06
CA GLN A 20 -29.18 0.05 35.94
C GLN A 20 -27.74 -0.04 35.40
N GLY A 21 -27.18 1.15 35.17
CA GLY A 21 -26.04 1.63 35.95
C GLY A 21 -24.66 1.40 35.34
N VAL A 22 -24.17 2.35 34.55
CA VAL A 22 -22.73 2.50 34.31
C VAL A 22 -22.29 3.91 34.65
N MET A 23 -21.45 3.96 35.67
CA MET A 23 -20.78 5.12 36.24
C MET A 23 -19.75 5.66 35.23
N VAL A 24 -19.95 6.90 34.76
CA VAL A 24 -18.99 7.60 33.89
C VAL A 24 -17.92 8.24 34.76
N CYS A 25 -16.79 7.55 34.93
CA CYS A 25 -15.57 8.16 35.47
C CYS A 25 -14.84 8.90 34.34
N SER A 26 -14.97 10.22 34.33
CA SER A 26 -14.16 11.11 33.50
C SER A 26 -12.82 11.35 34.19
N PHE A 27 -11.74 10.77 33.67
CA PHE A 27 -10.37 11.18 34.00
C PHE A 27 -9.80 11.96 32.82
N THR A 28 -9.84 13.29 32.92
CA THR A 28 -9.04 14.19 32.09
C THR A 28 -7.61 14.20 32.64
N THR A 29 -6.69 13.49 31.99
CA THR A 29 -5.26 13.63 32.23
C THR A 29 -4.63 14.21 30.97
N THR A 30 -4.46 15.53 30.95
CA THR A 30 -3.63 16.24 29.96
C THR A 30 -2.16 15.96 30.26
N ALA A 31 -1.59 14.97 29.58
CA ALA A 31 -0.16 14.74 29.52
C ALA A 31 0.36 15.18 28.14
N THR A 32 1.00 16.34 28.11
CA THR A 32 1.71 16.88 26.94
C THR A 32 2.98 16.05 26.73
N ILE A 33 2.91 15.03 25.86
CA ILE A 33 4.07 14.23 25.47
C ILE A 33 4.54 14.72 24.10
N ALA A 34 5.74 15.31 24.08
CA ALA A 34 6.46 15.65 22.86
C ALA A 34 6.76 14.38 22.04
N MET A 35 6.22 14.30 20.83
CA MET A 35 6.43 13.19 19.90
C MET A 35 7.69 13.43 19.04
N PRO A 36 8.50 12.40 18.76
CA PRO A 36 9.59 12.48 17.80
C PRO A 36 9.06 12.33 16.37
N ASN A 37 9.48 13.26 15.52
CA ASN A 37 9.27 13.31 14.06
C ASN A 37 9.91 12.08 13.38
N PRO A 38 9.18 11.25 12.61
CA PRO A 38 9.79 10.24 11.77
C PRO A 38 9.65 10.68 10.31
N LEU A 39 10.64 11.39 9.76
CA LEU A 39 10.98 11.44 8.33
C LEU A 39 12.18 12.37 8.14
N GLN A 40 13.38 11.83 8.31
CA GLN A 40 14.58 12.36 7.66
C GLN A 40 15.17 11.23 6.82
N GLN A 41 14.78 11.17 5.54
CA GLN A 41 15.57 10.50 4.52
C GLN A 41 16.36 11.58 3.79
N THR A 42 17.68 11.53 3.97
CA THR A 42 18.64 12.45 3.38
C THR A 42 18.69 12.22 1.86
N MET A 43 18.17 13.17 1.09
CA MET A 43 18.36 13.20 -0.36
C MET A 43 19.83 13.46 -0.69
N LYS A 44 20.56 12.44 -1.15
CA LYS A 44 21.83 12.65 -1.86
C LYS A 44 21.53 13.09 -3.29
N ARG A 45 21.46 14.41 -3.53
CA ARG A 45 21.39 14.98 -4.89
C ARG A 45 22.76 14.87 -5.57
N SER A 46 22.77 14.29 -6.77
CA SER A 46 23.89 14.38 -7.71
C SER A 46 23.76 15.71 -8.48
N THR A 47 24.70 16.63 -8.29
CA THR A 47 24.73 17.94 -8.94
C THR A 47 25.57 17.89 -10.21
N SER A 48 24.93 18.00 -11.37
CA SER A 48 25.59 18.39 -12.63
C SER A 48 25.74 19.90 -12.68
N HIS A 49 26.98 20.38 -12.65
CA HIS A 49 27.31 21.81 -12.75
C HIS A 49 27.06 22.35 -14.16
N ILE A 50 26.15 23.32 -14.28
CA ILE A 50 26.13 24.29 -15.39
C ILE A 50 26.64 25.61 -14.81
N VAL A 51 27.84 26.01 -15.25
CA VAL A 51 28.48 27.27 -14.88
C VAL A 51 28.00 28.34 -15.85
N THR A 52 27.06 29.19 -15.42
CA THR A 52 26.73 30.43 -16.13
C THR A 52 27.51 31.57 -15.48
N GLN A 53 28.58 32.02 -16.14
CA GLN A 53 29.35 33.19 -15.72
C GLN A 53 28.51 34.45 -15.98
N LEU A 54 28.03 35.10 -14.91
CA LEU A 54 27.50 36.45 -14.98
C LEU A 54 28.63 37.42 -14.63
N ASN A 55 29.02 38.19 -15.65
CA ASN A 55 30.01 39.25 -15.57
C ASN A 55 29.34 40.49 -14.96
N ILE A 56 29.62 40.80 -13.70
CA ILE A 56 29.18 42.05 -13.05
C ILE A 56 30.35 43.02 -13.11
N SER A 57 30.27 43.95 -14.06
CA SER A 57 31.18 45.07 -14.21
C SER A 57 31.00 46.06 -13.05
N SER A 58 32.04 46.22 -12.24
CA SER A 58 32.18 47.27 -11.24
C SER A 58 32.44 48.62 -11.93
N GLY A 59 31.39 49.42 -12.10
CA GLY A 59 31.49 50.83 -12.50
C GLY A 59 31.86 51.69 -11.29
N ALA A 60 33.05 52.29 -11.35
CA ALA A 60 33.51 53.30 -10.42
C ALA A 60 33.08 54.71 -10.87
N ALA A 61 33.03 55.61 -9.89
CA ALA A 61 32.94 57.07 -9.98
C ALA A 61 31.53 57.70 -10.12
N GLY A 62 31.23 58.55 -9.15
CA GLY A 62 30.07 59.43 -9.14
C GLY A 62 29.79 60.01 -7.76
N ASP A 63 30.72 60.81 -7.23
CA ASP A 63 30.53 61.58 -5.99
C ASP A 63 29.49 62.68 -6.24
N GLY A 64 28.25 62.40 -5.83
CA GLY A 64 27.15 63.34 -5.78
C GLY A 64 26.35 63.11 -4.51
N GLU A 65 26.67 63.88 -3.45
CA GLU A 65 25.92 63.90 -2.20
C GLU A 65 24.49 64.40 -2.43
N MET A 66 23.57 63.48 -2.74
CA MET A 66 22.16 63.67 -2.44
C MET A 66 21.80 62.86 -1.19
N ASN A 67 21.47 63.60 -0.14
CA ASN A 67 21.04 63.10 1.17
C ASN A 67 19.65 62.44 1.08
N GLN A 68 19.57 61.29 0.41
CA GLN A 68 18.36 60.46 0.37
C GLN A 68 18.34 59.58 1.62
N LYS A 69 17.38 59.85 2.52
CA LYS A 69 17.11 59.03 3.70
C LYS A 69 16.93 57.58 3.26
N LYS A 70 17.89 56.71 3.61
CA LYS A 70 17.82 55.28 3.32
C LYS A 70 16.52 54.74 3.94
N PRO A 71 15.66 54.05 3.17
CA PRO A 71 14.43 53.48 3.71
C PRO A 71 14.80 52.51 4.85
N TYR A 72 14.11 52.65 5.98
CA TYR A 72 14.26 51.74 7.11
C TYR A 72 13.84 50.34 6.65
N LEU A 73 14.83 49.47 6.50
CA LEU A 73 14.60 48.06 6.23
C LEU A 73 13.92 47.44 7.44
N THR A 74 12.93 46.61 7.18
CA THR A 74 12.30 45.83 8.25
C THR A 74 13.32 44.85 8.84
N THR A 75 13.14 44.47 10.11
CA THR A 75 14.05 43.56 10.82
C THR A 75 14.21 42.24 10.06
N ALA A 76 13.13 41.75 9.45
CA ALA A 76 13.13 40.54 8.62
C ALA A 76 13.98 40.70 7.34
N GLU A 77 13.94 41.85 6.67
CA GLU A 77 14.77 42.12 5.49
C GLU A 77 16.25 42.29 5.85
N GLN A 78 16.56 42.86 7.02
CA GLN A 78 17.92 42.93 7.53
C GLN A 78 18.48 41.54 7.82
N GLU A 79 17.68 40.66 8.44
CA GLU A 79 18.06 39.27 8.71
C GLU A 79 18.27 38.48 7.41
N GLN A 80 17.38 38.64 6.42
CA GLN A 80 17.54 38.00 5.11
C GLN A 80 18.81 38.43 4.40
N ARG A 81 19.10 39.75 4.35
CA ARG A 81 20.32 40.25 3.72
C ARG A 81 21.60 39.83 4.46
N ALA A 82 21.54 39.74 5.78
CA ALA A 82 22.65 39.24 6.58
C ALA A 82 22.88 37.74 6.33
N GLU A 83 21.83 36.94 6.18
CA GLU A 83 21.94 35.52 5.84
C GLU A 83 22.45 35.29 4.41
N GLU A 84 22.00 36.11 3.45
CA GLU A 84 22.45 36.03 2.06
C GLU A 84 23.92 36.43 1.91
N ARG A 85 24.38 37.48 2.62
CA ARG A 85 25.81 37.84 2.69
C ARG A 85 26.64 36.68 3.24
N ARG A 86 26.15 36.01 4.29
CA ARG A 86 26.78 34.80 4.86
C ARG A 86 26.78 33.64 3.88
N ARG A 87 25.75 33.45 3.04
CA ARG A 87 25.73 32.40 1.99
C ARG A 87 26.78 32.65 0.90
N LEU A 88 26.99 33.92 0.55
CA LEU A 88 28.02 34.35 -0.41
C LEU A 88 29.45 34.12 0.14
N GLU A 89 29.69 34.44 1.41
CA GLU A 89 30.96 34.15 2.08
C GLU A 89 31.24 32.64 2.20
N ARG A 90 30.18 31.82 2.33
CA ARG A 90 30.28 30.35 2.43
C ARG A 90 30.42 29.64 1.08
N ARG A 91 30.25 30.32 -0.05
CA ARG A 91 30.35 29.70 -1.39
C ARG A 91 31.73 29.07 -1.66
N SER A 92 32.76 29.49 -0.92
CA SER A 92 34.13 28.94 -1.01
C SER A 92 34.43 27.78 -0.05
N ASP A 93 33.55 27.47 0.93
CA ASP A 93 33.89 26.56 2.05
C ASP A 93 32.75 25.58 2.43
N VAL A 94 31.96 25.14 1.44
CA VAL A 94 30.80 24.28 1.69
C VAL A 94 31.21 22.82 1.94
N VAL A 95 31.37 22.45 3.21
CA VAL A 95 31.27 21.04 3.65
C VAL A 95 29.79 20.69 3.84
N ILE A 96 29.25 19.88 2.93
CA ILE A 96 27.87 19.38 2.98
C ILE A 96 27.68 18.57 4.28
N GLY A 97 26.79 19.02 5.17
CA GLY A 97 26.40 18.29 6.39
C GLY A 97 26.52 19.03 7.72
N LYS A 98 26.96 20.30 7.73
CA LYS A 98 26.93 21.18 8.92
C LYS A 98 25.91 22.31 8.74
N THR A 99 24.65 22.06 9.06
CA THR A 99 23.63 23.07 9.39
C THR A 99 23.53 23.04 10.92
N SER A 100 23.87 24.07 11.70
CA SER A 100 23.90 25.53 11.60
C SER A 100 25.32 26.10 11.90
N ALA A 101 25.63 27.31 11.40
CA ALA A 101 26.98 27.88 11.43
C ALA A 101 27.35 28.69 12.69
N LEU A 102 26.51 28.71 13.73
CA LEU A 102 26.88 29.26 15.04
C LEU A 102 26.81 28.13 16.07
N GLU A 103 27.89 27.95 16.83
CA GLU A 103 27.92 27.05 17.97
C GLU A 103 26.82 27.48 18.96
N GLY A 104 25.76 26.67 19.07
CA GLY A 104 24.58 26.96 19.90
C GLY A 104 23.35 27.55 19.18
N SER A 105 23.42 27.85 17.88
CA SER A 105 22.21 28.21 17.11
C SER A 105 21.39 26.97 16.75
N LYS A 106 20.11 26.97 17.08
CA LYS A 106 19.18 25.98 16.55
C LYS A 106 18.85 26.36 15.11
N ASP A 107 18.83 25.39 14.19
CA ASP A 107 18.21 25.59 12.88
C ASP A 107 16.79 26.15 13.10
N PHE A 108 16.35 27.07 12.23
CA PHE A 108 14.97 27.54 12.27
C PHE A 108 14.05 26.32 12.27
N GLU A 109 13.07 26.30 13.18
CA GLU A 109 12.04 25.27 13.13
C GLU A 109 11.33 25.39 11.78
N ILE A 110 11.57 24.40 10.90
CA ILE A 110 10.90 24.35 9.61
C ILE A 110 9.44 24.07 9.90
N ASP A 111 8.62 25.12 9.89
CA ASP A 111 7.18 24.98 9.87
C ASP A 111 6.77 24.50 8.47
N ILE A 112 6.58 23.18 8.37
CA ILE A 112 6.14 22.50 7.14
C ILE A 112 4.81 23.08 6.68
N SER A 113 3.88 23.35 7.60
CA SER A 113 2.55 23.86 7.29
C SER A 113 2.61 25.26 6.66
N SER A 114 3.44 26.14 7.22
CA SER A 114 3.68 27.47 6.67
C SER A 114 4.36 27.41 5.31
N THR A 115 5.34 26.51 5.14
CA THR A 115 6.06 26.32 3.87
C THR A 115 5.15 25.80 2.77
N GLU A 116 4.31 24.82 3.06
CA GLU A 116 3.31 24.29 2.12
C GLU A 116 2.28 25.36 1.75
N LYS A 117 1.81 26.14 2.72
CA LYS A 117 0.90 27.26 2.46
C LYS A 117 1.51 28.30 1.52
N MET A 118 2.75 28.73 1.78
CA MET A 118 3.47 29.66 0.90
C MET A 118 3.70 29.08 -0.49
N TYR A 119 3.98 27.77 -0.59
CA TYR A 119 4.11 27.11 -1.88
C TYR A 119 2.80 27.17 -2.67
N VAL A 120 1.67 26.84 -2.05
CA VAL A 120 0.34 26.87 -2.68
C VAL A 120 -0.07 28.30 -3.08
N GLU A 121 0.23 29.31 -2.24
CA GLU A 121 -0.08 30.72 -2.53
C GLU A 121 0.69 31.25 -3.75
N ASN A 122 1.92 30.78 -3.95
CA ASN A 122 2.77 31.16 -5.08
C ASN A 122 2.64 30.25 -6.31
N SER A 123 1.83 29.18 -6.22
CA SER A 123 1.59 28.26 -7.34
C SER A 123 0.58 28.82 -8.33
N ASP A 124 0.73 28.45 -9.61
CA ASP A 124 -0.22 28.77 -10.68
C ASP A 124 -1.63 28.26 -10.34
N ASP A 125 -2.66 28.90 -10.91
CA ASP A 125 -4.07 28.54 -10.66
C ASP A 125 -4.36 27.06 -10.94
N VAL A 126 -3.76 26.50 -11.98
CA VAL A 126 -3.89 25.08 -12.34
C VAL A 126 -3.25 24.17 -11.28
N GLU A 127 -2.08 24.52 -10.78
CA GLU A 127 -1.39 23.73 -9.75
C GLU A 127 -2.13 23.80 -8.42
N ARG A 128 -2.68 24.97 -8.08
CA ARG A 128 -3.52 25.17 -6.90
C ARG A 128 -4.79 24.33 -6.96
N GLU A 129 -5.47 24.31 -8.11
CA GLU A 129 -6.66 23.48 -8.32
C GLU A 129 -6.30 21.98 -8.27
N VAL A 130 -5.19 21.56 -8.89
CA VAL A 130 -4.70 20.17 -8.80
C VAL A 130 -4.45 19.77 -7.34
N PHE A 131 -3.83 20.63 -6.55
CA PHE A 131 -3.59 20.39 -5.12
C PHE A 131 -4.91 20.25 -4.35
N GLN A 132 -5.85 21.19 -4.54
CA GLN A 132 -7.15 21.18 -3.88
C GLN A 132 -7.97 19.93 -4.22
N GLN A 133 -8.04 19.55 -5.50
CA GLN A 133 -8.77 18.34 -5.91
C GLN A 133 -8.08 17.07 -5.43
N SER A 134 -6.74 17.03 -5.37
CA SER A 134 -6.01 15.89 -4.81
C SER A 134 -6.31 15.71 -3.32
N ASP A 135 -6.29 16.79 -2.54
CA ASP A 135 -6.63 16.78 -1.11
C ASP A 135 -8.11 16.42 -0.87
N ARG A 136 -9.03 16.98 -1.66
CA ARG A 136 -10.45 16.61 -1.65
C ARG A 136 -10.64 15.12 -1.91
N GLY A 137 -10.00 14.58 -2.95
CA GLY A 137 -10.09 13.16 -3.29
C GLY A 137 -9.53 12.26 -2.19
N LEU A 138 -8.42 12.64 -1.58
CA LEU A 138 -7.82 11.88 -0.48
C LEU A 138 -8.68 11.92 0.79
N LYS A 139 -9.27 13.08 1.12
CA LYS A 139 -10.23 13.22 2.22
C LYS A 139 -11.48 12.37 1.98
N ALA A 140 -12.07 12.43 0.79
CA ALA A 140 -13.22 11.61 0.43
C ALA A 140 -12.90 10.10 0.54
N LEU A 141 -11.75 9.66 0.03
CA LEU A 141 -11.29 8.28 0.14
C LEU A 141 -11.11 7.84 1.60
N ARG A 142 -10.53 8.69 2.46
CA ARG A 142 -10.39 8.42 3.92
C ARG A 142 -11.75 8.28 4.61
N MET A 143 -12.77 8.98 4.13
CA MET A 143 -14.14 8.91 4.63
C MET A 143 -14.94 7.74 4.02
N GLY A 144 -14.38 7.02 3.06
CA GLY A 144 -15.07 5.96 2.32
C GLY A 144 -16.03 6.46 1.24
N ASP A 145 -16.02 7.75 0.91
CA ASP A 145 -16.80 8.29 -0.20
C ASP A 145 -16.05 8.11 -1.53
N LEU A 146 -16.18 6.90 -2.10
CA LEU A 146 -15.44 6.49 -3.28
C LEU A 146 -15.84 7.26 -4.55
N GLU A 147 -17.11 7.61 -4.70
CA GLU A 147 -17.60 8.31 -5.90
C GLU A 147 -17.11 9.77 -5.91
N GLU A 148 -17.18 10.45 -4.77
CA GLU A 148 -16.62 11.79 -4.63
C GLU A 148 -15.10 11.79 -4.84
N ALA A 149 -14.39 10.79 -4.27
CA ALA A 149 -12.97 10.63 -4.49
C ALA A 149 -12.64 10.45 -5.98
N LYS A 150 -13.43 9.65 -6.70
CA LYS A 150 -13.29 9.43 -8.14
C LYS A 150 -13.45 10.74 -8.92
N VAL A 151 -14.52 11.49 -8.66
CA VAL A 151 -14.79 12.77 -9.35
C VAL A 151 -13.64 13.75 -9.15
N ALA A 152 -13.12 13.85 -7.93
CA ALA A 152 -11.99 14.73 -7.61
C ALA A 152 -10.70 14.30 -8.36
N PHE A 153 -10.36 13.01 -8.36
CA PHE A 153 -9.16 12.51 -9.06
C PHE A 153 -9.29 12.60 -10.59
N ASP A 154 -10.47 12.34 -11.16
CA ASP A 154 -10.72 12.49 -12.60
C ASP A 154 -10.48 13.95 -13.05
N ARG A 155 -10.88 14.92 -12.21
CA ARG A 155 -10.62 16.35 -12.46
C ARG A 155 -9.12 16.66 -12.44
N VAL A 156 -8.35 16.04 -11.54
CA VAL A 156 -6.87 16.16 -11.56
C VAL A 156 -6.30 15.64 -12.86
N PHE A 157 -6.70 14.45 -13.32
CA PHE A 157 -6.20 13.88 -14.58
C PHE A 157 -6.63 14.68 -15.82
N ALA A 158 -7.80 15.34 -15.79
CA ALA A 158 -8.22 16.24 -16.86
C ALA A 158 -7.31 17.47 -16.99
N MET A 159 -6.84 18.01 -15.87
CA MET A 159 -5.91 19.16 -15.87
C MET A 159 -4.45 18.74 -16.10
N LYS A 160 -4.04 17.61 -15.50
CA LYS A 160 -2.67 17.10 -15.55
C LYS A 160 -2.68 15.58 -15.73
N PRO A 161 -2.71 15.08 -16.98
CA PRO A 161 -2.76 13.64 -17.27
C PRO A 161 -1.55 12.85 -16.75
N SER A 162 -0.43 13.53 -16.49
CA SER A 162 0.80 12.95 -15.94
C SER A 162 0.92 13.08 -14.42
N ALA A 163 -0.15 13.49 -13.73
CA ALA A 163 -0.16 13.56 -12.28
C ALA A 163 0.07 12.17 -11.67
N TYR A 164 0.94 12.12 -10.65
CA TYR A 164 1.17 10.91 -9.87
C TYR A 164 0.14 10.86 -8.73
N LEU A 165 -0.85 9.97 -8.89
CA LEU A 165 -2.00 9.77 -7.98
C LEU A 165 -2.39 8.30 -7.99
N TRP A 166 -1.59 7.44 -7.36
CA TRP A 166 -1.87 6.01 -7.31
C TRP A 166 -3.12 5.69 -6.49
N GLN A 167 -3.55 6.57 -5.59
CA GLN A 167 -4.78 6.43 -4.79
C GLN A 167 -6.05 6.42 -5.66
N ALA A 168 -6.01 7.01 -6.85
CA ALA A 168 -7.11 6.90 -7.80
C ALA A 168 -7.33 5.43 -8.25
N GLY A 169 -6.26 4.63 -8.31
CA GLY A 169 -6.34 3.19 -8.55
C GLY A 169 -7.07 2.45 -7.43
N LEU A 170 -6.91 2.87 -6.17
CA LEU A 170 -7.65 2.28 -5.04
C LEU A 170 -9.15 2.52 -5.18
N VAL A 171 -9.53 3.75 -5.53
CA VAL A 171 -10.93 4.11 -5.78
C VAL A 171 -11.53 3.22 -6.88
N LEU A 172 -10.83 3.08 -8.01
CA LEU A 172 -11.26 2.19 -9.10
C LEU A 172 -11.37 0.73 -8.67
N PHE A 173 -10.43 0.25 -7.85
CA PHE A 173 -10.44 -1.12 -7.34
C PHE A 173 -11.69 -1.38 -6.48
N TYR A 174 -12.00 -0.48 -5.55
CA TYR A 174 -13.14 -0.64 -4.66
C TYR A 174 -14.50 -0.41 -5.33
N LEU A 175 -14.58 0.48 -6.33
CA LEU A 175 -15.76 0.60 -7.20
C LEU A 175 -15.98 -0.62 -8.12
N GLY A 176 -15.06 -1.59 -8.10
CA GLY A 176 -15.17 -2.83 -8.87
C GLY A 176 -14.64 -2.73 -10.31
N ASP A 177 -14.09 -1.59 -10.73
CA ASP A 177 -13.41 -1.42 -12.02
C ASP A 177 -11.94 -1.87 -11.93
N VAL A 178 -11.76 -3.15 -11.60
CA VAL A 178 -10.45 -3.76 -11.28
C VAL A 178 -9.49 -3.70 -12.46
N PHE A 179 -10.00 -3.74 -13.70
CA PHE A 179 -9.17 -3.62 -14.89
C PHE A 179 -8.56 -2.22 -15.02
N LYS A 180 -9.37 -1.16 -14.92
CA LYS A 180 -8.83 0.21 -14.95
C LYS A 180 -7.95 0.52 -13.74
N ALA A 181 -8.25 -0.08 -12.59
CA ALA A 181 -7.39 0.00 -11.41
C ALA A 181 -5.99 -0.53 -11.71
N ALA A 182 -5.88 -1.73 -12.30
CA ALA A 182 -4.60 -2.33 -12.68
C ALA A 182 -3.80 -1.43 -13.65
N GLU A 183 -4.45 -0.86 -14.67
CA GLU A 183 -3.82 0.08 -15.60
C GLU A 183 -3.35 1.35 -14.88
N CYS A 184 -4.16 1.90 -13.98
CA CYS A 184 -3.85 3.09 -13.22
C CYS A 184 -2.59 2.87 -12.35
N PHE A 185 -2.52 1.74 -11.64
CA PHE A 185 -1.35 1.38 -10.84
C PHE A 185 -0.10 1.15 -11.69
N ALA A 186 -0.21 0.47 -12.84
CA ALA A 186 0.92 0.26 -13.74
C ALA A 186 1.49 1.59 -14.25
N LYS A 187 0.63 2.53 -14.67
CA LYS A 187 1.04 3.87 -15.11
C LYS A 187 1.71 4.66 -13.98
N ASN A 188 1.12 4.68 -12.78
CA ASN A 188 1.69 5.37 -11.63
C ASN A 188 3.04 4.78 -11.19
N ALA A 189 3.19 3.45 -11.24
CA ALA A 189 4.46 2.80 -10.93
C ALA A 189 5.60 3.27 -11.85
N LEU A 190 5.34 3.38 -13.15
CA LEU A 190 6.31 3.89 -14.13
C LEU A 190 6.64 5.36 -13.87
N LEU A 191 5.65 6.19 -13.53
CA LEU A 191 5.85 7.60 -13.20
C LEU A 191 6.70 7.76 -11.93
N TYR A 192 6.41 6.97 -10.89
CA TYR A 192 7.16 6.97 -9.63
C TYR A 192 8.61 6.56 -9.85
N GLU A 193 8.85 5.42 -10.49
CA GLU A 193 10.19 4.90 -10.78
C GLU A 193 11.01 5.87 -11.64
N LYS A 194 10.38 6.51 -12.62
CA LYS A 194 11.03 7.52 -13.45
C LYS A 194 11.40 8.78 -12.66
N LYS A 195 10.52 9.23 -11.76
CA LYS A 195 10.68 10.49 -11.02
C LYS A 195 11.65 10.35 -9.85
N PHE A 196 11.58 9.24 -9.12
CA PHE A 196 12.31 9.06 -7.86
C PHE A 196 13.48 8.09 -7.98
N GLY A 197 13.54 7.25 -9.02
CA GLY A 197 14.58 6.23 -9.16
C GLY A 197 14.47 5.11 -8.11
N GLU A 198 13.32 4.99 -7.46
CA GLU A 198 13.01 4.02 -6.40
C GLU A 198 11.94 3.04 -6.86
N PRO A 199 11.87 1.83 -6.29
CA PRO A 199 10.84 0.86 -6.65
C PRO A 199 9.45 1.34 -6.22
N ALA A 200 8.50 1.34 -7.16
CA ALA A 200 7.08 1.63 -6.91
C ALA A 200 6.35 0.43 -6.27
N SER A 201 6.76 0.08 -5.05
CA SER A 201 6.35 -1.20 -4.45
C SER A 201 4.85 -1.26 -4.15
N GLU A 202 4.23 -0.18 -3.70
CA GLU A 202 2.81 -0.15 -3.32
C GLU A 202 1.91 -0.28 -4.55
N GLU A 203 2.21 0.48 -5.60
CA GLU A 203 1.50 0.42 -6.87
C GLU A 203 1.63 -0.96 -7.51
N ARG A 204 2.83 -1.57 -7.44
CA ARG A 204 3.03 -2.93 -7.94
C ARG A 204 2.24 -3.97 -7.16
N ILE A 205 2.18 -3.88 -5.82
CA ILE A 205 1.35 -4.75 -4.98
C ILE A 205 -0.12 -4.66 -5.42
N TRP A 206 -0.65 -3.44 -5.57
CA TRP A 206 -2.04 -3.24 -5.93
C TRP A 206 -2.39 -3.63 -7.37
N ARG A 207 -1.46 -3.43 -8.31
CA ARG A 207 -1.57 -3.93 -9.68
C ARG A 207 -1.66 -5.46 -9.70
N ASP A 208 -0.74 -6.13 -9.00
CA ASP A 208 -0.72 -7.60 -8.93
C ASP A 208 -1.95 -8.13 -8.17
N ALA A 209 -2.44 -7.44 -7.14
CA ALA A 209 -3.69 -7.76 -6.46
C ALA A 209 -4.91 -7.69 -7.41
N SER A 210 -4.96 -6.64 -8.23
CA SER A 210 -6.00 -6.45 -9.25
C SER A 210 -5.98 -7.58 -10.28
N GLU A 211 -4.79 -7.97 -10.74
CA GLU A 211 -4.61 -9.08 -11.68
C GLU A 211 -5.07 -10.43 -11.09
N LEU A 212 -4.66 -10.74 -9.86
CA LEU A 212 -5.11 -11.95 -9.15
C LEU A 212 -6.64 -11.97 -8.99
N HIS A 213 -7.24 -10.83 -8.64
CA HIS A 213 -8.68 -10.71 -8.51
C HIS A 213 -9.43 -10.96 -9.84
N LEU A 214 -8.91 -10.43 -10.95
CA LEU A 214 -9.44 -10.69 -12.29
C LEU A 214 -9.35 -12.18 -12.65
N ARG A 215 -8.20 -12.83 -12.42
CA ARG A 215 -7.99 -14.26 -12.67
C ARG A 215 -8.99 -15.11 -11.87
N THR A 216 -9.12 -14.83 -10.58
CA THR A 216 -10.08 -15.52 -9.68
C THR A 216 -11.53 -15.32 -10.11
N SER A 217 -11.87 -14.14 -10.61
CA SER A 217 -13.23 -13.84 -11.09
C SER A 217 -13.55 -14.58 -12.40
N LEU A 218 -12.58 -14.71 -13.30
CA LEU A 218 -12.74 -15.43 -14.57
C LEU A 218 -12.91 -16.94 -14.36
N THR A 219 -12.14 -17.55 -13.44
CA THR A 219 -12.27 -18.98 -13.13
C THR A 219 -13.65 -19.30 -12.54
N LYS A 220 -14.18 -18.46 -11.64
CA LYS A 220 -15.54 -18.58 -11.09
C LYS A 220 -16.63 -18.51 -12.17
N LYS A 221 -16.51 -17.58 -13.13
CA LYS A 221 -17.46 -17.44 -14.25
C LYS A 221 -17.46 -18.65 -15.19
N LYS A 222 -16.27 -19.18 -15.50
CA LYS A 222 -16.12 -20.39 -16.33
C LYS A 222 -16.75 -21.61 -15.67
N TRP A 223 -16.51 -21.79 -14.37
CA TRP A 223 -17.11 -22.87 -13.60
C TRP A 223 -18.65 -22.83 -13.62
N LYS A 224 -19.25 -21.64 -13.45
CA LYS A 224 -20.71 -21.46 -13.54
C LYS A 224 -21.24 -21.81 -14.94
N SER A 225 -20.58 -21.29 -15.99
CA SER A 225 -20.98 -21.54 -17.38
C SER A 225 -20.91 -23.02 -17.76
N GLN A 226 -19.88 -23.74 -17.31
CA GLN A 226 -19.76 -25.18 -17.53
C GLN A 226 -20.84 -25.98 -16.78
N LYS A 227 -21.17 -25.58 -15.55
CA LYS A 227 -22.25 -26.21 -14.77
C LYS A 227 -23.61 -26.02 -15.44
N ASP A 228 -23.88 -24.83 -15.97
CA ASP A 228 -25.12 -24.53 -16.68
C ASP A 228 -25.21 -25.29 -18.01
N LYS A 229 -24.10 -25.37 -18.77
CA LYS A 229 -24.01 -26.21 -19.97
C LYS A 229 -24.23 -27.68 -19.68
N LYS A 230 -23.64 -28.22 -18.59
CA LYS A 230 -23.84 -29.63 -18.20
C LYS A 230 -25.27 -29.92 -17.76
N LYS A 231 -25.94 -28.95 -17.12
CA LYS A 231 -27.36 -29.04 -16.79
C LYS A 231 -28.23 -29.06 -18.04
N LYS A 232 -27.96 -28.18 -19.02
CA LYS A 232 -28.71 -28.12 -20.29
C LYS A 232 -28.45 -29.34 -21.19
N LYS A 233 -27.20 -29.82 -21.28
CA LYS A 233 -26.82 -31.01 -22.07
C LYS A 233 -27.37 -32.32 -21.49
N LYS A 234 -27.83 -32.33 -20.22
CA LYS A 234 -28.58 -33.46 -19.66
C LYS A 234 -29.99 -33.58 -20.26
N ASP A 235 -30.52 -32.48 -20.79
CA ASP A 235 -31.86 -32.43 -21.40
C ASP A 235 -31.79 -32.53 -22.94
N GLU A 236 -30.64 -32.26 -23.56
CA GLU A 236 -30.40 -32.39 -25.01
C GLU A 236 -29.30 -33.42 -25.29
N VAL A 237 -29.71 -34.68 -25.46
CA VAL A 237 -28.88 -35.76 -26.00
C VAL A 237 -28.65 -35.47 -27.49
N SER A 238 -27.49 -34.90 -27.84
CA SER A 238 -26.65 -35.28 -28.99
C SER A 238 -25.69 -34.17 -29.41
N ALA A 239 -24.47 -34.60 -29.67
CA ALA A 239 -23.50 -34.07 -30.62
C ALA A 239 -22.65 -32.82 -30.28
N GLU A 240 -21.36 -33.05 -30.51
CA GLU A 240 -20.21 -32.15 -30.75
C GLU A 240 -19.42 -31.61 -29.55
N VAL A 241 -18.11 -31.83 -29.69
CA VAL A 241 -16.98 -31.51 -28.81
C VAL A 241 -16.26 -30.38 -29.53
N GLY A 242 -16.27 -29.18 -28.97
CA GLY A 242 -15.57 -28.02 -29.51
C GLY A 242 -14.44 -27.62 -28.56
N ASP A 243 -13.26 -27.39 -29.13
CA ASP A 243 -11.99 -27.22 -28.43
C ASP A 243 -11.89 -25.90 -27.64
N ASP A 244 -11.44 -25.98 -26.38
CA ASP A 244 -11.38 -24.91 -25.37
C ASP A 244 -10.10 -24.04 -25.47
N GLU A 245 -9.92 -23.27 -26.55
CA GLU A 245 -8.71 -22.43 -26.75
C GLU A 245 -8.82 -20.97 -26.20
N ALA A 246 -9.98 -20.57 -25.67
CA ALA A 246 -10.27 -19.17 -25.33
C ALA A 246 -9.70 -18.65 -23.97
N LEU A 247 -8.68 -19.31 -23.39
CA LEU A 247 -8.10 -18.90 -22.09
C LEU A 247 -6.86 -18.00 -22.20
N SER A 248 -6.20 -17.97 -23.35
CA SER A 248 -4.86 -17.37 -23.49
C SER A 248 -4.85 -15.86 -23.79
N SER A 249 -6.00 -15.22 -24.03
CA SER A 249 -6.06 -13.84 -24.49
C SER A 249 -6.58 -12.86 -23.44
N LEU A 250 -6.05 -12.91 -22.21
CA LEU A 250 -6.00 -11.67 -21.43
C LEU A 250 -5.01 -10.76 -22.17
N PRO A 251 -5.35 -9.48 -22.44
CA PRO A 251 -4.46 -8.62 -23.20
C PRO A 251 -3.13 -8.53 -22.46
N ASP A 252 -2.05 -9.01 -23.09
CA ASP A 252 -0.66 -8.90 -22.61
C ASP A 252 -0.28 -7.44 -22.27
N ALA A 253 -1.09 -6.48 -22.71
CA ALA A 253 -0.97 -5.05 -22.51
C ALA A 253 -0.91 -4.57 -21.03
N ILE A 254 -1.34 -5.35 -20.04
CA ILE A 254 -1.35 -4.88 -18.63
C ILE A 254 0.00 -5.06 -17.93
N SER A 255 0.90 -5.89 -18.47
CA SER A 255 2.22 -6.10 -17.87
C SER A 255 3.28 -5.39 -18.72
N PRO A 256 3.48 -4.06 -18.56
CA PRO A 256 4.62 -3.41 -19.19
C PRO A 256 5.87 -4.13 -18.71
N GLU A 257 6.63 -4.71 -19.65
CA GLU A 257 7.90 -5.35 -19.35
C GLU A 257 8.75 -4.36 -18.56
N ILE A 258 9.04 -4.72 -17.31
CA ILE A 258 9.97 -3.96 -16.48
C ILE A 258 11.29 -4.03 -17.24
N PRO A 259 11.88 -2.89 -17.67
CA PRO A 259 13.10 -2.92 -18.46
C PRO A 259 14.15 -3.75 -17.72
N PRO A 260 14.53 -4.93 -18.24
CA PRO A 260 15.50 -5.78 -17.58
C PRO A 260 16.83 -5.04 -17.61
N GLY A 261 17.32 -4.57 -16.45
CA GLY A 261 18.68 -4.03 -16.35
C GLY A 261 18.89 -2.79 -15.49
N LYS A 262 17.86 -2.18 -14.89
CA LYS A 262 18.10 -1.15 -13.86
C LYS A 262 18.11 -1.78 -12.48
N ASN A 263 19.28 -1.78 -11.84
CA ASN A 263 19.47 -2.06 -10.42
C ASN A 263 18.74 -0.99 -9.59
N LEU A 264 17.40 -1.04 -9.59
CA LEU A 264 16.60 -0.19 -8.71
C LEU A 264 17.02 -0.49 -7.26
N PRO A 265 17.08 0.54 -6.40
CA PRO A 265 17.29 0.34 -4.98
C PRO A 265 16.33 -0.72 -4.44
N LYS A 266 16.80 -1.54 -3.51
CA LYS A 266 15.93 -2.49 -2.83
C LYS A 266 14.94 -1.72 -1.96
N GLU A 267 13.67 -2.12 -1.99
CA GLU A 267 12.66 -1.61 -1.06
C GLU A 267 13.14 -1.81 0.38
N THR A 268 13.15 -0.72 1.15
CA THR A 268 13.72 -0.68 2.49
C THR A 268 12.68 -1.04 3.56
N ARG A 269 11.39 -0.82 3.27
CA ARG A 269 10.28 -1.16 4.16
C ARG A 269 10.07 -2.68 4.16
N LYS A 270 10.47 -3.36 5.24
CA LYS A 270 10.42 -4.83 5.36
C LYS A 270 9.07 -5.45 4.96
N VAL A 271 7.96 -4.96 5.53
CA VAL A 271 6.61 -5.52 5.24
C VAL A 271 6.21 -5.31 3.79
N VAL A 272 6.46 -4.13 3.23
CA VAL A 272 6.12 -3.81 1.83
C VAL A 272 6.96 -4.64 0.86
N ARG A 273 8.25 -4.85 1.16
CA ARG A 273 9.12 -5.74 0.38
C ARG A 273 8.57 -7.17 0.34
N ILE A 274 8.25 -7.75 1.49
CA ILE A 274 7.71 -9.12 1.58
C ILE A 274 6.34 -9.21 0.89
N ALA A 275 5.48 -8.21 1.05
CA ALA A 275 4.19 -8.15 0.36
C ALA A 275 4.40 -8.10 -1.17
N ARG A 276 5.33 -7.28 -1.67
CA ARG A 276 5.65 -7.25 -3.10
C ARG A 276 6.10 -8.61 -3.62
N GLU A 277 6.95 -9.32 -2.89
CA GLU A 277 7.37 -10.68 -3.23
C GLU A 277 6.19 -11.66 -3.26
N LEU A 278 5.29 -11.59 -2.27
CA LEU A 278 4.09 -12.42 -2.20
C LEU A 278 3.20 -12.26 -3.43
N PHE A 279 2.87 -11.00 -3.79
CA PHE A 279 1.97 -10.71 -4.90
C PHE A 279 2.62 -11.05 -6.26
N ALA A 280 3.89 -10.67 -6.46
CA ALA A 280 4.61 -11.00 -7.69
C ALA A 280 4.77 -12.52 -7.89
N ALA A 281 5.10 -13.27 -6.83
CA ALA A 281 5.18 -14.72 -6.87
C ALA A 281 3.83 -15.38 -7.20
N SER A 282 2.73 -14.80 -6.70
CA SER A 282 1.38 -15.31 -6.96
C SER A 282 0.96 -15.11 -8.41
N VAL A 283 1.24 -13.94 -8.99
CA VAL A 283 1.01 -13.66 -10.41
C VAL A 283 1.86 -14.58 -11.30
N GLY A 284 3.11 -14.83 -10.89
CA GLY A 284 4.05 -15.72 -11.56
C GLY A 284 3.85 -17.21 -11.30
N HIS A 285 2.82 -17.61 -10.55
CA HIS A 285 2.56 -19.01 -10.17
C HIS A 285 3.76 -19.72 -9.51
N ASP A 286 4.53 -19.01 -8.69
CA ASP A 286 5.63 -19.55 -7.88
C ASP A 286 5.12 -19.86 -6.47
N HIS A 287 4.53 -21.04 -6.30
CA HIS A 287 3.89 -21.43 -5.04
C HIS A 287 4.89 -21.52 -3.89
N SER A 288 6.13 -21.96 -4.14
CA SER A 288 7.19 -21.98 -3.12
C SER A 288 7.44 -20.58 -2.55
N ARG A 289 7.60 -19.57 -3.42
CA ARG A 289 7.82 -18.19 -2.96
C ARG A 289 6.58 -17.61 -2.27
N VAL A 290 5.38 -17.92 -2.75
CA VAL A 290 4.13 -17.51 -2.08
C VAL A 290 4.07 -18.05 -0.65
N ILE A 291 4.39 -19.33 -0.45
CA ILE A 291 4.40 -19.97 0.87
C ILE A 291 5.41 -19.30 1.81
N LEU A 292 6.64 -19.07 1.32
CA LEU A 292 7.67 -18.41 2.12
C LEU A 292 7.30 -16.96 2.47
N SER A 293 6.81 -16.17 1.51
CA SER A 293 6.40 -14.79 1.78
C SER A 293 5.21 -14.70 2.75
N ARG A 294 4.25 -15.63 2.68
CA ARG A 294 3.18 -15.73 3.69
C ARG A 294 3.72 -16.08 5.07
N ALA A 295 4.62 -17.06 5.16
CA ALA A 295 5.26 -17.44 6.41
C ALA A 295 6.02 -16.25 7.02
N LYS A 296 6.73 -15.46 6.21
CA LYS A 296 7.41 -14.23 6.65
C LYS A 296 6.45 -13.20 7.24
N LEU A 297 5.32 -12.92 6.57
CA LEU A 297 4.31 -11.99 7.10
C LEU A 297 3.69 -12.50 8.41
N ARG A 298 3.37 -13.80 8.49
CA ARG A 298 2.89 -14.43 9.73
C ARG A 298 3.91 -14.37 10.86
N CYS A 299 5.20 -14.47 10.57
CA CYS A 299 6.25 -14.31 11.58
C CYS A 299 6.31 -12.88 12.12
N ILE A 300 6.13 -11.86 11.27
CA ILE A 300 6.04 -10.46 11.72
C ILE A 300 4.86 -10.26 12.67
N ILE A 301 3.72 -10.87 12.36
CA ILE A 301 2.50 -10.84 13.19
C ILE A 301 2.74 -11.52 14.55
N ALA A 302 3.34 -12.70 14.54
CA ALA A 302 3.56 -13.56 15.70
C ALA A 302 4.51 -12.97 16.75
N LYS A 303 5.37 -12.02 16.38
CA LYS A 303 6.38 -11.49 17.29
C LYS A 303 5.76 -10.78 18.49
N PRO A 304 6.18 -11.10 19.72
CA PRO A 304 5.73 -10.35 20.88
C PRO A 304 6.31 -8.93 20.87
N GLY A 305 5.67 -8.03 21.61
CA GLY A 305 6.19 -6.67 21.85
C GLY A 305 5.48 -5.56 21.07
N LEU A 306 5.86 -4.34 21.44
CA LEU A 306 5.29 -3.10 20.93
C LEU A 306 5.72 -2.87 19.48
N ASP A 307 4.73 -2.80 18.61
CA ASP A 307 4.95 -2.57 17.19
C ASP A 307 5.05 -1.08 16.85
N ARG A 308 6.20 -0.50 17.20
CA ARG A 308 6.46 0.94 17.00
C ARG A 308 6.34 1.37 15.53
N LEU A 309 6.63 0.47 14.60
CA LEU A 309 6.65 0.75 13.16
C LEU A 309 5.38 0.30 12.44
N ARG A 310 4.37 -0.16 13.19
CA ARG A 310 3.09 -0.65 12.65
C ARG A 310 3.26 -1.74 11.58
N TRP A 311 4.23 -2.63 11.77
CA TRP A 311 4.48 -3.75 10.89
C TRP A 311 3.38 -4.81 10.96
N LYS A 312 2.84 -5.09 12.15
CA LYS A 312 1.77 -6.07 12.39
C LYS A 312 0.47 -5.72 11.68
N PRO A 313 -0.14 -4.52 11.85
CA PRO A 313 -1.37 -4.20 11.13
C PRO A 313 -1.15 -4.21 9.61
N ARG A 314 0.01 -3.75 9.12
CA ARG A 314 0.35 -3.81 7.70
C ARG A 314 0.53 -5.24 7.19
N ALA A 315 1.16 -6.11 7.96
CA ALA A 315 1.33 -7.53 7.60
C ALA A 315 -0.02 -8.26 7.55
N TRP A 316 -0.88 -8.04 8.54
CA TRP A 316 -2.26 -8.54 8.52
C TRP A 316 -3.03 -8.03 7.32
N PHE A 317 -2.96 -6.72 7.05
CA PHE A 317 -3.61 -6.11 5.90
C PHE A 317 -3.18 -6.75 4.57
N PHE A 318 -1.88 -6.87 4.30
CA PHE A 318 -1.41 -7.45 3.04
C PHE A 318 -1.70 -8.95 2.92
N LEU A 319 -1.70 -9.71 4.03
CA LEU A 319 -2.18 -11.09 4.01
C LEU A 319 -3.67 -11.16 3.69
N GLY A 320 -4.50 -10.31 4.32
CA GLY A 320 -5.93 -10.23 4.06
C GLY A 320 -6.22 -9.87 2.60
N LEU A 321 -5.53 -8.85 2.08
CA LEU A 321 -5.66 -8.43 0.68
C LEU A 321 -5.26 -9.56 -0.28
N HIS A 322 -4.21 -10.31 0.05
CA HIS A 322 -3.78 -11.46 -0.73
C HIS A 322 -4.85 -12.55 -0.76
N TYR A 323 -5.39 -12.92 0.41
CA TYR A 323 -6.44 -13.93 0.52
C TYR A 323 -7.72 -13.53 -0.22
N ASP A 324 -8.13 -12.26 -0.15
CA ASP A 324 -9.26 -11.74 -0.92
C ASP A 324 -9.01 -11.89 -2.43
N SER A 325 -7.82 -11.50 -2.89
CA SER A 325 -7.43 -11.53 -4.30
C SER A 325 -7.46 -12.94 -4.90
N ILE A 326 -7.13 -13.97 -4.11
CA ILE A 326 -7.23 -15.38 -4.52
C ILE A 326 -8.57 -16.04 -4.18
N GLY A 327 -9.50 -15.29 -3.60
CA GLY A 327 -10.85 -15.77 -3.27
C GLY A 327 -10.97 -16.63 -2.01
N LYS A 328 -9.97 -16.64 -1.12
CA LYS A 328 -10.04 -17.27 0.22
C LYS A 328 -10.70 -16.30 1.22
N THR A 329 -11.99 -16.05 1.06
CA THR A 329 -12.74 -15.01 1.78
C THR A 329 -12.69 -15.14 3.30
N VAL A 330 -12.78 -16.35 3.86
CA VAL A 330 -12.76 -16.56 5.33
C VAL A 330 -11.42 -16.09 5.94
N LYS A 331 -10.29 -16.58 5.42
CA LYS A 331 -8.94 -16.15 5.85
C LYS A 331 -8.74 -14.65 5.64
N ALA A 332 -9.34 -14.07 4.59
CA ALA A 332 -9.26 -12.63 4.32
C ALA A 332 -9.98 -11.81 5.40
N ILE A 333 -11.21 -12.20 5.78
CA ILE A 333 -11.99 -11.55 6.83
C ILE A 333 -11.24 -11.56 8.16
N GLU A 334 -10.72 -12.72 8.56
CA GLU A 334 -9.92 -12.87 9.79
C GLU A 334 -8.74 -11.88 9.80
N CYS A 335 -7.95 -11.87 8.73
CA CYS A 335 -6.80 -10.97 8.60
C CYS A 335 -7.21 -9.49 8.64
N MET A 336 -8.32 -9.11 8.00
CA MET A 336 -8.78 -7.72 7.97
C MET A 336 -9.31 -7.26 9.32
N LYS A 337 -10.05 -8.12 10.04
CA LYS A 337 -10.53 -7.85 11.40
C LYS A 337 -9.35 -7.56 12.34
N GLU A 338 -8.31 -8.39 12.30
CA GLU A 338 -7.08 -8.18 13.07
C GLU A 338 -6.34 -6.89 12.66
N ALA A 339 -6.26 -6.61 11.36
CA ALA A 339 -5.66 -5.37 10.87
C ALA A 339 -6.40 -4.12 11.37
N VAL A 340 -7.73 -4.12 11.39
CA VAL A 340 -8.56 -3.01 11.91
C VAL A 340 -8.36 -2.84 13.41
N LEU A 341 -8.38 -3.95 14.17
CA LEU A 341 -8.18 -3.94 15.61
C LEU A 341 -6.84 -3.31 15.99
N LEU A 342 -5.76 -3.73 15.33
CA LEU A 342 -4.41 -3.21 15.58
C LEU A 342 -4.18 -1.79 15.04
N SER A 343 -5.00 -1.32 14.10
CA SER A 343 -4.91 0.05 13.57
C SER A 343 -5.55 1.09 14.49
N GLY A 344 -6.12 0.67 15.63
CA GLY A 344 -6.66 1.57 16.66
C GLY A 344 -8.11 2.02 16.39
N GLY A 345 -8.91 1.22 15.68
CA GLY A 345 -10.37 1.39 15.65
C GLY A 345 -10.88 2.75 15.14
N GLY A 346 -10.13 3.42 14.25
CA GLY A 346 -10.60 4.62 13.54
C GLY A 346 -10.67 5.94 14.34
N GLY A 347 -10.41 5.92 15.66
CA GLY A 347 -10.63 7.06 16.56
C GLY A 347 -9.55 8.14 16.57
N ASN A 348 -8.32 7.83 16.16
CA ASN A 348 -7.26 8.85 16.07
C ASN A 348 -7.33 9.55 14.71
N ALA A 349 -7.93 10.75 14.70
CA ALA A 349 -8.02 11.62 13.52
C ALA A 349 -6.63 11.99 12.96
N ASP A 350 -5.59 11.96 13.80
CA ASP A 350 -4.22 12.34 13.44
C ASP A 350 -3.47 11.26 12.64
N ASN A 351 -4.11 10.13 12.33
CA ASN A 351 -3.50 9.08 11.54
C ASN A 351 -3.67 9.36 10.04
N GLU A 352 -2.90 10.31 9.53
CA GLU A 352 -3.02 10.84 8.15
C GLU A 352 -2.70 9.81 7.06
N ASP A 353 -1.93 8.76 7.37
CA ASP A 353 -1.55 7.75 6.39
C ASP A 353 -2.73 6.87 5.97
N ILE A 354 -3.10 6.97 4.69
CA ILE A 354 -4.19 6.21 4.06
C ILE A 354 -4.02 4.71 4.27
N VAL A 355 -2.77 4.20 4.34
CA VAL A 355 -2.49 2.78 4.50
C VAL A 355 -3.12 2.20 5.78
N ASN A 356 -3.20 3.01 6.84
CA ASN A 356 -3.80 2.59 8.10
C ASN A 356 -5.34 2.58 8.05
N ARG A 357 -5.96 3.24 7.07
CA ARG A 357 -7.41 3.25 6.83
C ARG A 357 -7.84 2.16 5.85
N LEU A 358 -6.92 1.62 5.05
CA LEU A 358 -7.23 0.59 4.05
C LEU A 358 -7.92 -0.66 4.62
N PRO A 359 -7.56 -1.21 5.80
CA PRO A 359 -8.28 -2.35 6.35
C PRO A 359 -9.77 -2.05 6.60
N LEU A 360 -10.06 -0.86 7.16
CA LEU A 360 -11.42 -0.43 7.45
C LEU A 360 -12.20 -0.20 6.14
N LEU A 361 -11.61 0.52 5.20
CA LEU A 361 -12.19 0.75 3.87
C LEU A 361 -12.52 -0.58 3.19
N HIS A 362 -11.58 -1.53 3.21
CA HIS A 362 -11.77 -2.84 2.60
C HIS A 362 -12.92 -3.62 3.24
N MET A 363 -13.02 -3.62 4.56
CA MET A 363 -14.12 -4.28 5.27
C MET A 363 -15.49 -3.64 4.96
N SER A 364 -15.54 -2.31 4.86
CA SER A 364 -16.77 -1.57 4.52
C SER A 364 -17.26 -1.95 3.13
N GLU A 365 -16.40 -1.86 2.13
CA GLU A 365 -16.77 -2.12 0.73
C GLU A 365 -17.15 -3.57 0.48
N ARG A 366 -16.59 -4.51 1.26
CA ARG A 366 -16.93 -5.92 1.18
C ARG A 366 -18.11 -6.32 2.05
N ASN A 367 -18.66 -5.40 2.85
CA ASN A 367 -19.72 -5.64 3.84
C ASN A 367 -19.38 -6.75 4.86
N TRP A 368 -18.13 -6.82 5.33
CA TRP A 368 -17.66 -7.87 6.25
C TRP A 368 -17.89 -7.57 7.74
N PHE A 369 -18.60 -6.49 8.07
CA PHE A 369 -18.91 -6.14 9.46
C PHE A 369 -20.05 -6.98 10.06
N ASN A 370 -20.95 -7.52 9.23
CA ASN A 370 -22.15 -8.22 9.69
C ASN A 370 -21.93 -9.73 9.91
N ASP A 371 -20.71 -10.23 9.74
CA ASP A 371 -20.37 -11.61 10.04
C ASP A 371 -20.12 -11.75 11.55
N ASP A 372 -21.23 -11.81 12.31
CA ASP A 372 -21.30 -11.90 13.78
C ASP A 372 -20.67 -13.21 14.34
N GLU A 373 -20.32 -14.17 13.48
CA GLU A 373 -19.81 -15.49 13.89
C GLU A 373 -18.31 -15.71 13.65
N VAL A 374 -17.53 -14.68 13.32
CA VAL A 374 -16.07 -14.88 13.26
C VAL A 374 -15.53 -14.93 14.67
N VAL A 375 -15.48 -16.15 15.21
CA VAL A 375 -14.72 -16.49 16.42
C VAL A 375 -13.33 -15.87 16.25
N PRO A 376 -12.86 -15.04 17.19
CA PRO A 376 -11.53 -14.47 17.14
C PRO A 376 -10.54 -15.59 16.81
N TYR A 377 -9.71 -15.38 15.79
CA TYR A 377 -8.70 -16.36 15.45
C TYR A 377 -7.71 -16.40 16.61
N GLU A 378 -7.92 -17.32 17.54
CA GLU A 378 -6.97 -17.61 18.60
C GLU A 378 -5.73 -18.15 17.90
N MET A 379 -4.79 -17.26 17.63
CA MET A 379 -3.45 -17.67 17.26
C MET A 379 -2.98 -18.60 18.38
N PRO A 380 -2.72 -19.89 18.09
CA PRO A 380 -2.32 -20.83 19.12
C PRO A 380 -1.14 -20.22 19.84
N ALA A 381 -1.26 -20.07 21.17
CA ALA A 381 -0.28 -19.37 21.99
C ALA A 381 1.10 -19.94 21.64
N LEU A 382 1.88 -19.13 20.92
CA LEU A 382 3.11 -19.63 20.34
C LEU A 382 4.10 -19.80 21.47
N ASP A 383 4.59 -21.03 21.62
CA ASP A 383 5.82 -21.25 22.35
C ASP A 383 6.97 -20.63 21.56
N LEU A 384 7.22 -19.35 21.82
CA LEU A 384 8.24 -18.54 21.17
C LEU A 384 9.66 -19.08 21.43
N ASN A 385 9.84 -19.98 22.41
CA ASN A 385 11.10 -20.69 22.60
C ASN A 385 11.39 -21.68 21.46
N GLY A 386 10.41 -21.99 20.62
CA GLY A 386 10.55 -22.78 19.40
C GLY A 386 10.11 -22.02 18.13
N SER A 387 10.68 -20.85 17.84
CA SER A 387 10.39 -20.05 16.61
C SER A 387 10.37 -20.89 15.31
N THR A 388 11.24 -21.90 15.22
CA THR A 388 11.29 -22.86 14.11
C THR A 388 10.01 -23.68 13.96
N ASN A 389 9.32 -24.00 15.06
CA ASN A 389 8.08 -24.77 15.04
C ASN A 389 6.94 -23.97 14.41
N PHE A 390 6.86 -22.66 14.67
CA PHE A 390 5.82 -21.81 14.08
C PHE A 390 5.99 -21.66 12.57
N VAL A 391 7.21 -21.34 12.11
CA VAL A 391 7.53 -21.22 10.68
C VAL A 391 7.19 -22.53 9.96
N THR A 392 7.62 -23.65 10.53
CA THR A 392 7.35 -24.98 9.98
C THR A 392 5.86 -25.29 9.92
N ALA A 393 5.09 -24.99 10.97
CA ALA A 393 3.64 -25.19 10.99
C ALA A 393 2.92 -24.32 9.93
N SER A 394 3.32 -23.06 9.79
CA SER A 394 2.80 -22.13 8.77
C SER A 394 3.09 -22.61 7.35
N ILE A 395 4.32 -23.06 7.08
CA ILE A 395 4.70 -23.63 5.77
C ILE A 395 3.90 -24.90 5.52
N LYS A 396 3.75 -25.77 6.52
CA LYS A 396 3.00 -27.03 6.42
C LYS A 396 1.53 -26.80 6.08
N ASP A 397 0.87 -25.78 6.67
CA ASP A 397 -0.52 -25.42 6.36
C ASP A 397 -0.66 -25.08 4.86
N ASP A 398 0.16 -24.16 4.33
CA ASP A 398 0.05 -23.77 2.92
C ASP A 398 0.49 -24.87 1.93
N VAL A 399 1.46 -25.72 2.29
CA VAL A 399 1.83 -26.90 1.47
C VAL A 399 0.69 -27.92 1.43
N SER A 400 -0.09 -28.02 2.50
CA SER A 400 -1.23 -28.94 2.57
C SER A 400 -2.33 -28.61 1.56
N ASP A 401 -2.51 -27.30 1.30
CA ASP A 401 -3.49 -26.72 0.38
C ASP A 401 -3.15 -26.95 -1.10
N LEU A 402 -1.90 -27.30 -1.45
CA LEU A 402 -1.51 -27.51 -2.85
C LEU A 402 -2.11 -28.79 -3.45
N SER A 403 -2.50 -28.70 -4.72
CA SER A 403 -2.88 -29.85 -5.53
C SER A 403 -1.68 -30.70 -5.92
N VAL A 404 -1.92 -31.95 -6.32
CA VAL A 404 -0.85 -32.86 -6.79
C VAL A 404 -0.14 -32.28 -8.03
N VAL A 405 -0.87 -31.58 -8.90
CA VAL A 405 -0.32 -30.97 -10.11
C VAL A 405 0.64 -29.82 -9.74
N GLU A 406 0.23 -28.94 -8.83
CA GLU A 406 1.06 -27.83 -8.34
C GLU A 406 2.31 -28.35 -7.60
N LEU A 407 2.14 -29.36 -6.73
CA LEU A 407 3.25 -29.99 -6.01
C LEU A 407 4.29 -30.57 -6.98
N ARG A 408 3.86 -31.31 -8.01
CA ARG A 408 4.77 -31.85 -9.03
C ARG A 408 5.46 -30.75 -9.83
N ALA A 409 4.74 -29.70 -10.19
CA ALA A 409 5.30 -28.56 -10.92
C ALA A 409 6.39 -27.86 -10.11
N GLU A 410 6.15 -27.60 -8.82
CA GLU A 410 7.14 -27.01 -7.92
C GLU A 410 8.32 -27.95 -7.66
N CYS A 411 8.08 -29.24 -7.39
CA CYS A 411 9.15 -30.21 -7.23
C CYS A 411 10.06 -30.27 -8.47
N LYS A 412 9.46 -30.30 -9.67
CA LYS A 412 10.17 -30.30 -10.94
C LYS A 412 10.99 -29.01 -11.14
N LYS A 413 10.40 -27.84 -10.85
CA LYS A 413 11.07 -26.53 -10.95
C LYS A 413 12.33 -26.45 -10.08
N ARG A 414 12.35 -27.16 -8.95
CA ARG A 414 13.48 -27.23 -8.01
C ARG A 414 14.41 -28.42 -8.25
N GLY A 415 14.22 -29.19 -9.32
CA GLY A 415 15.06 -30.35 -9.64
C GLY A 415 14.84 -31.57 -8.74
N MET A 416 13.72 -31.64 -8.01
CA MET A 416 13.38 -32.79 -7.18
C MET A 416 12.67 -33.87 -8.03
N PRO A 417 13.04 -35.16 -7.90
CA PRO A 417 12.33 -36.25 -8.57
C PRO A 417 10.91 -36.36 -8.02
N SER A 418 9.92 -36.43 -8.91
CA SER A 418 8.49 -36.41 -8.57
C SER A 418 7.64 -37.43 -9.33
N ASN A 419 8.27 -38.33 -10.11
CA ASN A 419 7.56 -39.28 -10.96
C ASN A 419 6.85 -40.33 -10.10
N ASN A 420 5.51 -40.43 -10.28
CA ASN A 420 4.61 -41.40 -9.64
C ASN A 420 4.49 -41.34 -8.11
N GLU A 421 4.95 -40.26 -7.49
CA GLU A 421 4.82 -40.11 -6.04
C GLU A 421 3.41 -39.73 -5.62
N VAL A 422 3.01 -40.25 -4.46
CA VAL A 422 1.75 -39.93 -3.78
C VAL A 422 1.83 -38.51 -3.21
N LYS A 423 0.69 -37.82 -3.11
CA LYS A 423 0.57 -36.44 -2.62
C LYS A 423 1.38 -36.19 -1.33
N ALA A 424 1.28 -37.10 -0.36
CA ALA A 424 1.96 -36.98 0.93
C ALA A 424 3.49 -36.92 0.80
N ALA A 425 4.09 -37.78 -0.04
CA ALA A 425 5.53 -37.79 -0.27
C ALA A 425 6.02 -36.50 -0.95
N LEU A 426 5.25 -35.98 -1.91
CA LEU A 426 5.54 -34.71 -2.56
C LEU A 426 5.45 -33.53 -1.58
N GLN A 427 4.42 -33.53 -0.72
CA GLN A 427 4.25 -32.51 0.32
C GLN A 427 5.42 -32.51 1.30
N GLU A 428 5.84 -33.68 1.78
CA GLU A 428 6.96 -33.81 2.72
C GLU A 428 8.28 -33.31 2.10
N LYS A 429 8.56 -33.68 0.85
CA LYS A 429 9.75 -33.20 0.12
C LYS A 429 9.77 -31.68 0.00
N LEU A 430 8.66 -31.11 -0.47
CA LEU A 430 8.56 -29.65 -0.63
C LEU A 430 8.64 -28.95 0.74
N LEU A 431 7.99 -29.48 1.77
CA LEU A 431 8.04 -28.95 3.13
C LEU A 431 9.47 -28.93 3.66
N ASN A 432 10.21 -30.04 3.57
CA ASN A 432 11.60 -30.12 4.02
C ASN A 432 12.48 -29.10 3.29
N TYR A 433 12.28 -28.94 1.98
CA TYR A 433 13.00 -27.95 1.18
C TYR A 433 12.72 -26.52 1.67
N LEU A 434 11.44 -26.15 1.82
CA LEU A 434 11.04 -24.80 2.21
C LEU A 434 11.43 -24.46 3.66
N VAL A 435 11.36 -25.42 4.58
CA VAL A 435 11.84 -25.26 5.96
C VAL A 435 13.34 -25.02 5.98
N THR A 436 14.11 -25.74 5.16
CA THR A 436 15.56 -25.52 5.02
C THR A 436 15.85 -24.12 4.46
N GLU A 437 15.13 -23.70 3.42
CA GLU A 437 15.26 -22.36 2.84
C GLU A 437 14.94 -21.27 3.87
N ALA A 438 13.83 -21.41 4.61
CA ALA A 438 13.44 -20.48 5.66
C ALA A 438 14.46 -20.41 6.81
N ALA A 439 15.09 -21.52 7.18
CA ALA A 439 16.13 -21.55 8.22
C ALA A 439 17.39 -20.76 7.83
N THR A 440 17.68 -20.64 6.53
CA THR A 440 18.83 -19.89 6.01
C THR A 440 18.54 -18.43 5.69
N ASP A 441 17.26 -18.02 5.67
CA ASP A 441 16.86 -16.67 5.28
C ASP A 441 16.90 -15.71 6.49
N PRO A 442 17.71 -14.63 6.43
CA PRO A 442 17.89 -13.68 7.53
C PRO A 442 16.61 -12.92 7.90
N GLU A 443 15.58 -12.93 7.05
CA GLU A 443 14.31 -12.29 7.36
C GLU A 443 13.51 -13.00 8.46
N PHE A 444 13.78 -14.30 8.69
CA PHE A 444 13.17 -15.12 9.75
C PHE A 444 13.96 -15.12 11.07
N THR A 445 15.26 -14.80 11.04
CA THR A 445 16.15 -14.91 12.23
C THR A 445 16.22 -13.64 13.08
N LEU A 446 15.83 -12.49 12.52
CA LEU A 446 15.56 -11.24 13.23
C LEU A 446 14.16 -11.28 13.78
#